data_AF-A0A3D4U774-F1
#
_entry.id   AF-A0A3D4U774-F1
#
_cell.length_a   1.000
_cell.length_b   1.000
_cell.length_c   1.000
_cell.angle_alpha   90.00
_cell.angle_beta   90.00
_cell.angle_gamma   90.00
#
_symmetry.space_group_name_H-M   'P 1'
#
loop_
_entity.id
_entity.type
_entity.pdbx_description
1 polymer ?
#
loop_
_entity_poly.entity_id
_entity_poly.type
_entity_poly.pdbx_seq_one_letter_code
_entity_poly.pdbx_strand_id
1 'polypeptide(L)'
;AALSERLAAAVKIAQAGYPLGFVIAPLFLYPGWQHDYGKMLDKLHAALETINPAGDNLTFELIQHRFTKSAKRVILERFPHTSLDLNEENRMYKWGKYGRGKYVYPKEAAQELEQYMNAEIMRRFPQAKVEYFT
;
A
#
# COMPACT_ATOMS: atom_id res chain seq x y z
N ALA A 1 6.09 -8.59 -13.31
CA ALA A 1 5.61 -7.37 -13.96
C ALA A 1 6.10 -6.13 -13.21
N ALA A 2 6.79 -5.26 -13.92
CA ALA A 2 7.21 -3.94 -13.45
C ALA A 2 6.01 -3.01 -13.24
N LEU A 3 6.21 -1.88 -12.57
CA LEU A 3 5.13 -0.93 -12.29
C LEU A 3 4.50 -0.38 -13.59
N SER A 4 5.30 -0.03 -14.59
CA SER A 4 4.81 0.48 -15.88
C SER A 4 3.87 -0.49 -16.59
N GLU A 5 4.19 -1.78 -16.57
CA GLU A 5 3.36 -2.82 -17.18
C GLU A 5 2.01 -2.95 -16.46
N ARG A 6 2.00 -2.84 -15.12
CA ARG A 6 0.77 -2.88 -14.33
C ARG A 6 -0.11 -1.66 -14.60
N LEU A 7 0.49 -0.47 -14.73
CA LEU A 7 -0.22 0.75 -15.10
C LEU A 7 -0.82 0.64 -16.51
N ALA A 8 -0.05 0.15 -17.48
CA ALA A 8 -0.56 -0.08 -18.84
C ALA A 8 -1.71 -1.10 -18.88
N ALA A 9 -1.67 -2.13 -18.05
CA ALA A 9 -2.78 -3.07 -17.89
C ALA A 9 -4.01 -2.40 -17.27
N ALA A 10 -3.83 -1.62 -16.20
CA ALA A 10 -4.91 -0.87 -15.56
C ALA A 10 -5.61 0.08 -16.55
N VAL A 11 -4.85 0.76 -17.42
CA VAL A 11 -5.39 1.61 -18.47
C VAL A 11 -6.31 0.85 -19.42
N LYS A 12 -5.88 -0.34 -19.87
CA LYS A 12 -6.68 -1.19 -20.77
C LYS A 12 -7.99 -1.64 -20.12
N ILE A 13 -7.93 -2.02 -18.84
CA ILE A 13 -9.10 -2.45 -18.08
C ILE A 13 -10.09 -1.29 -17.89
N ALA A 14 -9.60 -0.09 -17.57
CA ALA A 14 -10.43 1.10 -17.46
C ALA A 14 -11.09 1.47 -18.79
N GLN A 15 -10.35 1.42 -19.90
CA GLN A 15 -10.89 1.68 -21.25
C GLN A 15 -11.97 0.68 -21.66
N ALA A 16 -11.89 -0.56 -21.17
CA ALA A 16 -12.90 -1.58 -21.39
C ALA A 16 -14.15 -1.42 -20.48
N GLY A 17 -14.20 -0.37 -19.64
CA GLY A 17 -15.37 -0.06 -18.81
C GLY A 17 -15.49 -0.86 -17.52
N TYR A 18 -14.45 -1.60 -17.12
CA TYR A 18 -14.45 -2.32 -15.85
C TYR A 18 -14.19 -1.36 -14.67
N PRO A 19 -14.78 -1.63 -13.49
CA PRO A 19 -14.40 -0.94 -12.26
C PRO A 19 -12.90 -1.12 -12.01
N LEU A 20 -12.25 -0.04 -11.60
CA LEU A 20 -10.81 -0.02 -11.33
C LEU A 20 -10.57 0.27 -9.85
N GLY A 21 -9.60 -0.44 -9.27
CA GLY A 21 -9.14 -0.21 -7.91
C GLY A 21 -7.68 -0.60 -7.75
N PHE A 22 -7.03 -0.01 -6.74
CA PHE A 22 -5.63 -0.28 -6.43
C PHE A 22 -5.44 -0.69 -4.97
N VAL A 23 -4.71 -1.78 -4.78
CA VAL A 23 -4.22 -2.20 -3.46
C VAL A 23 -2.78 -1.70 -3.30
N ILE A 24 -2.56 -0.77 -2.38
CA ILE A 24 -1.22 -0.28 -2.05
C ILE A 24 -0.71 -1.08 -0.85
N ALA A 25 0.04 -2.13 -1.15
CA ALA A 25 0.51 -3.10 -0.17
C ALA A 25 1.85 -3.74 -0.56
N PRO A 26 2.74 -4.01 0.42
CA PRO A 26 2.70 -3.52 1.79
C PRO A 26 3.14 -2.06 1.86
N LEU A 27 2.52 -1.25 2.71
CA LEU A 27 3.04 0.06 3.06
C LEU A 27 4.19 -0.07 4.07
N PHE A 28 5.35 0.48 3.73
CA PHE A 28 6.58 0.41 4.51
C PHE A 28 7.01 1.78 5.01
N LEU A 29 7.49 1.83 6.25
CA LEU A 29 8.14 3.01 6.81
C LEU A 29 9.65 2.84 6.69
N TYR A 30 10.27 3.70 5.89
CA TYR A 30 11.71 3.79 5.66
C TYR A 30 12.10 5.24 5.39
N PRO A 31 13.35 5.67 5.61
CA PRO A 31 13.75 7.03 5.31
C PRO A 31 13.38 7.44 3.87
N GLY A 32 12.57 8.49 3.72
CA GLY A 32 12.08 8.96 2.42
C GLY A 32 10.78 8.34 1.91
N TRP A 33 10.11 7.47 2.71
CA TRP A 33 8.88 6.79 2.30
C TRP A 33 7.81 7.73 1.73
N GLN A 34 7.57 8.88 2.37
CA GLN A 34 6.59 9.88 1.93
C GLN A 34 6.85 10.29 0.48
N HIS A 35 8.06 10.78 0.20
CA HIS A 35 8.45 11.23 -1.14
C HIS A 35 8.28 10.14 -2.20
N ASP A 36 8.68 8.91 -1.88
CA ASP A 36 8.62 7.81 -2.83
C ASP A 36 7.18 7.34 -3.09
N TYR A 37 6.32 7.30 -2.07
CA TYR A 37 4.88 7.07 -2.27
C TYR A 37 4.21 8.21 -3.03
N GLY A 38 4.57 9.46 -2.76
CA GLY A 38 4.11 10.63 -3.52
C GLY A 38 4.44 10.49 -5.00
N LYS A 39 5.69 10.17 -5.33
CA LYS A 39 6.14 9.90 -6.72
C LYS A 39 5.41 8.72 -7.37
N MET A 40 5.14 7.65 -6.62
CA MET A 40 4.37 6.51 -7.12
C MET A 40 2.95 6.94 -7.49
N LEU A 41 2.30 7.74 -6.62
CA LEU A 41 0.96 8.27 -6.88
C LEU A 41 0.95 9.29 -8.02
N ASP A 42 1.99 10.10 -8.20
CA ASP A 42 2.13 10.99 -9.36
C ASP A 42 2.18 10.21 -10.67
N LYS A 43 2.95 9.12 -10.71
CA LYS A 43 3.01 8.23 -11.89
C LYS A 43 1.69 7.56 -12.17
N LEU A 44 0.99 7.13 -11.13
CA LEU A 44 -0.34 6.54 -11.24
C LEU A 44 -1.34 7.56 -11.80
N HIS A 45 -1.33 8.78 -11.26
CA HIS A 45 -2.20 9.87 -11.71
C HIS A 45 -1.98 10.20 -13.18
N ALA A 46 -0.72 10.43 -13.59
CA ALA A 46 -0.38 10.72 -14.97
C ALA A 46 -0.80 9.59 -15.94
N ALA A 47 -0.75 8.33 -15.52
CA ALA A 47 -1.19 7.20 -16.33
C ALA A 47 -2.72 7.12 -16.49
N LEU A 48 -3.49 7.62 -15.52
CA LEU A 48 -4.95 7.56 -15.52
C LEU A 48 -5.60 8.84 -16.06
N GLU A 49 -4.93 10.00 -16.00
CA GLU A 49 -5.40 11.24 -16.63
C GLU A 49 -5.70 11.08 -18.13
N THR A 50 -5.03 10.14 -18.81
CA THR A 50 -5.27 9.83 -20.22
C THR A 50 -6.63 9.14 -20.48
N ILE A 51 -7.40 8.83 -19.43
CA ILE A 51 -8.62 8.02 -19.47
C ILE A 51 -9.74 8.71 -18.65
N ASN A 52 -10.41 9.67 -19.27
CA ASN A 52 -11.52 10.40 -18.67
C ASN A 52 -12.83 9.61 -18.95
N PRO A 53 -13.46 8.87 -17.99
CA PRO A 53 -13.69 9.23 -16.59
C PRO A 53 -13.50 8.05 -15.62
N ALA A 54 -12.27 7.57 -15.40
CA ALA A 54 -12.02 6.60 -14.31
C ALA A 54 -12.25 7.20 -12.91
N GLY A 55 -12.45 8.52 -12.83
CA GLY A 55 -12.62 9.27 -11.58
C GLY A 55 -13.85 8.90 -10.77
N ASP A 56 -14.95 8.47 -11.41
CA ASP A 56 -16.24 8.41 -10.70
C ASP A 56 -16.40 7.21 -9.77
N ASN A 57 -15.51 6.20 -9.82
CA ASN A 57 -15.59 4.98 -8.99
C ASN A 57 -14.22 4.35 -8.64
N LEU A 58 -13.12 5.11 -8.70
CA LEU A 58 -11.80 4.57 -8.38
C LEU A 58 -11.69 4.22 -6.88
N THR A 59 -11.27 2.99 -6.57
CA THR A 59 -11.08 2.57 -5.16
C THR A 59 -9.62 2.35 -4.79
N PHE A 60 -9.30 2.57 -3.52
CA PHE A 60 -7.99 2.29 -2.94
C PHE A 60 -8.13 1.46 -1.66
N GLU A 61 -7.28 0.45 -1.54
CA GLU A 61 -7.13 -0.37 -0.33
C GLU A 61 -5.71 -0.21 0.18
N LEU A 62 -5.56 0.21 1.44
CA LEU A 62 -4.27 0.52 2.04
C LEU A 62 -3.91 -0.53 3.09
N ILE A 63 -2.75 -1.15 2.93
CA ILE A 63 -2.36 -2.27 3.79
C ILE A 63 -0.95 -2.05 4.32
N GLN A 64 -0.84 -1.80 5.62
CA GLN A 64 0.47 -1.66 6.25
C GLN A 64 1.23 -2.98 6.30
N HIS A 65 2.55 -2.89 6.23
CA HIS A 65 3.40 -4.05 6.43
C HIS A 65 3.12 -4.72 7.78
N ARG A 66 3.03 -6.05 7.73
CA ARG A 66 2.78 -6.90 8.89
C ARG A 66 3.49 -8.23 8.71
N PHE A 67 3.90 -8.83 9.82
CA PHE A 67 4.52 -10.15 9.79
C PHE A 67 4.20 -10.95 11.06
N THR A 68 4.39 -12.26 11.00
CA THR A 68 4.30 -13.14 12.17
C THR A 68 5.70 -13.59 12.57
N LYS A 69 5.85 -14.09 13.81
CA LYS A 69 7.12 -14.68 14.28
C LYS A 69 7.57 -15.85 13.38
N SER A 70 6.63 -16.66 12.89
CA SER A 70 6.92 -17.74 11.95
C SER A 70 7.40 -17.22 10.59
N ALA A 71 6.76 -16.17 10.05
CA ALA A 71 7.16 -15.56 8.80
C ALA A 71 8.56 -14.96 8.88
N LYS A 72 8.90 -14.27 9.98
CA LYS A 72 10.24 -13.74 10.21
C LYS A 72 11.31 -14.82 10.09
N ARG A 73 11.15 -15.96 10.78
CA ARG A 73 12.09 -17.08 10.70
C ARG A 73 12.25 -17.60 9.26
N VAL A 74 11.13 -17.81 8.57
CA VAL A 74 11.13 -18.33 7.19
C VAL A 74 11.79 -17.33 6.22
N ILE A 75 11.54 -16.03 6.39
CA ILE A 75 12.12 -14.99 5.54
C ILE A 75 13.63 -14.93 5.73
N LEU A 76 14.12 -14.94 6.97
CA LEU A 76 15.56 -14.89 7.25
C LEU A 76 16.31 -16.14 6.76
N GLU A 77 15.67 -17.30 6.77
CA GLU A 77 16.23 -18.54 6.21
C GLU A 77 16.32 -18.49 4.68
N ARG A 78 15.25 -18.04 4.01
CA ARG A 78 15.17 -18.02 2.53
C ARG A 78 15.89 -16.83 1.91
N PHE A 79 15.97 -15.72 2.62
CA PHE A 79 16.58 -14.47 2.17
C PHE A 79 17.54 -13.92 3.24
N PRO A 80 18.70 -14.56 3.45
CA PRO A 80 19.63 -14.19 4.52
C PRO A 80 20.16 -12.75 4.43
N HIS A 81 20.18 -12.18 3.22
CA HIS A 81 20.65 -10.82 2.94
C HIS A 81 19.50 -9.82 2.73
N THR A 82 18.30 -10.14 3.21
CA THR A 82 17.15 -9.23 3.12
C THR A 82 17.40 -7.94 3.91
N SER A 83 17.04 -6.80 3.34
CA SER A 83 17.01 -5.51 4.04
C SER A 83 15.67 -5.25 4.74
N LEU A 84 14.78 -6.24 4.78
CA LEU A 84 13.44 -6.10 5.35
C LEU A 84 13.50 -5.95 6.87
N ASP A 85 12.97 -4.83 7.39
CA ASP A 85 12.86 -4.61 8.83
C ASP A 85 11.78 -5.50 9.46
N LEU A 86 12.26 -6.55 10.12
CA LEU A 86 11.50 -7.54 10.87
C LEU A 86 11.81 -7.46 12.39
N ASN A 87 12.25 -6.30 12.88
CA ASN A 87 12.45 -6.11 14.32
C ASN A 87 11.10 -6.01 15.03
N GLU A 88 10.88 -6.89 16.01
CA GLU A 88 9.64 -6.98 16.79
C GLU A 88 9.54 -5.85 17.81
N GLU A 89 10.67 -5.33 18.29
CA GLU A 89 10.73 -4.23 19.28
C GLU A 89 10.21 -2.91 18.70
N ASN A 90 10.32 -2.73 17.38
CA ASN A 90 9.82 -1.56 16.65
C ASN A 90 8.37 -1.74 16.17
N ARG A 91 7.63 -2.68 16.74
CA ARG A 91 6.29 -3.08 16.28
C ARG A 91 5.36 -3.30 17.46
N MET A 92 4.06 -3.19 17.19
CA MET A 92 3.00 -3.57 18.11
C MET A 92 2.48 -4.96 17.74
N TYR A 93 2.35 -5.85 18.73
CA TYR A 93 1.75 -7.16 18.52
C TYR A 93 0.23 -7.10 18.62
N LYS A 94 -0.46 -7.44 17.53
CA LYS A 94 -1.93 -7.49 17.45
C LYS A 94 -2.40 -8.94 17.50
N TRP A 95 -3.12 -9.29 18.55
CA TRP A 95 -3.73 -10.60 18.72
C TRP A 95 -4.83 -10.84 17.68
N GLY A 96 -4.81 -12.01 17.05
CA GLY A 96 -5.88 -12.47 16.18
C GLY A 96 -6.90 -13.33 16.93
N LYS A 97 -8.08 -13.49 16.32
CA LYS A 97 -9.25 -14.18 16.90
C LYS A 97 -8.98 -15.61 17.38
N TYR A 98 -8.02 -16.32 16.77
CA TYR A 98 -7.72 -17.73 17.05
C TYR A 98 -6.33 -17.94 17.66
N GLY A 99 -5.87 -17.01 18.52
CA GLY A 99 -4.61 -17.12 19.26
C GLY A 99 -3.32 -16.83 18.45
N ARG A 100 -3.42 -16.72 17.12
CA ARG A 100 -2.32 -16.27 16.26
C ARG A 100 -2.38 -14.76 16.08
N GLY A 101 -1.30 -14.06 16.46
CA GLY A 101 -1.17 -12.62 16.25
C GLY A 101 -0.16 -12.27 15.16
N LYS A 102 -0.01 -10.97 14.95
CA LYS A 102 0.89 -10.37 13.94
C LYS A 102 1.48 -9.08 14.48
N TYR A 103 2.70 -8.76 14.05
CA TYR A 103 3.36 -7.51 14.31
C TYR A 103 2.94 -6.49 13.25
N VAL A 104 2.52 -5.30 13.70
CA VAL A 104 2.13 -4.14 12.88
C VAL A 104 2.87 -2.90 13.37
N TYR A 105 2.81 -1.78 12.67
CA TYR A 105 3.41 -0.55 13.20
C TYR A 105 2.74 -0.10 14.51
N PRO A 106 3.47 0.63 15.37
CA PRO A 106 2.87 1.37 16.48
C PRO A 106 1.72 2.26 15.99
N LYS A 107 0.77 2.55 16.88
CA LYS A 107 -0.48 3.23 16.52
C LYS A 107 -0.22 4.60 15.87
N GLU A 108 0.71 5.35 16.43
CA GLU A 108 1.07 6.70 15.98
C GLU A 108 1.67 6.66 14.56
N ALA A 109 2.59 5.73 14.33
CA ALA A 109 3.22 5.54 13.02
C ALA A 109 2.24 5.02 11.96
N ALA A 110 1.34 4.11 12.35
CA ALA A 110 0.27 3.64 11.46
C ALA A 110 -0.71 4.77 11.11
N GLN A 111 -1.04 5.64 12.06
CA GLN A 111 -1.90 6.80 11.84
C GLN A 111 -1.24 7.83 10.94
N GLU A 112 0.05 8.12 11.12
CA GLU A 112 0.81 9.01 10.23
C GLU A 112 0.79 8.50 8.78
N LEU A 113 1.04 7.20 8.62
CA LEU A 113 1.03 6.53 7.32
C LEU A 113 -0.36 6.59 6.67
N GLU A 114 -1.41 6.30 7.42
CA GLU A 114 -2.80 6.39 6.95
C GLU A 114 -3.15 7.81 6.53
N GLN A 115 -2.86 8.80 7.36
CA GLN A 115 -3.16 10.21 7.09
C GLN A 115 -2.42 10.72 5.86
N TYR A 116 -1.12 10.42 5.74
CA TYR A 116 -0.32 10.80 4.58
C TYR A 116 -0.87 10.20 3.29
N MET A 117 -1.12 8.88 3.28
CA MET A 117 -1.62 8.20 2.09
C MET A 117 -3.01 8.70 1.68
N ASN A 118 -3.92 8.89 2.64
CA ASN A 118 -5.24 9.46 2.35
C ASN A 118 -5.13 10.86 1.75
N ALA A 119 -4.32 11.75 2.35
CA ALA A 119 -4.13 13.10 1.85
C ALA A 119 -3.57 13.12 0.42
N GLU A 120 -2.52 12.32 0.15
CA GLU A 120 -1.89 12.26 -1.16
C GLU A 120 -2.78 11.63 -2.24
N ILE A 121 -3.61 10.66 -1.87
CA ILE A 121 -4.61 10.07 -2.78
C ILE A 121 -5.68 11.12 -3.08
N MET A 122 -6.30 11.74 -2.07
CA MET A 122 -7.36 12.74 -2.28
C MET A 122 -6.87 13.95 -3.09
N ARG A 123 -5.61 14.35 -2.92
CA ARG A 123 -5.00 15.44 -3.69
C ARG A 123 -4.97 15.18 -5.19
N ARG A 124 -4.85 13.91 -5.61
CA ARG A 124 -4.73 13.50 -7.03
C ARG A 124 -6.03 12.89 -7.57
N PHE A 125 -6.78 12.23 -6.72
CA PHE A 125 -8.00 11.50 -7.07
C PHE A 125 -9.14 11.97 -6.15
N PRO A 126 -9.65 13.20 -6.33
CA PRO A 126 -10.62 13.80 -5.41
C PRO A 126 -11.98 13.08 -5.37
N GLN A 127 -12.29 12.28 -6.39
CA GLN A 127 -13.51 11.47 -6.48
C GLN A 127 -13.28 10.00 -6.08
N ALA A 128 -12.04 9.60 -5.81
CA ALA A 128 -11.75 8.23 -5.41
C ALA A 128 -12.21 7.93 -3.98
N LYS A 129 -12.40 6.65 -3.70
CA LYS A 129 -12.75 6.16 -2.38
C LYS A 129 -11.62 5.31 -1.80
N VAL A 130 -11.14 5.69 -0.62
CA VAL A 130 -10.28 4.80 0.17
C VAL A 130 -11.20 3.89 0.99
N GLU A 131 -11.21 2.60 0.66
CA GLU A 131 -12.13 1.63 1.26
C GLU A 131 -11.75 1.32 2.70
N TYR A 132 -10.46 1.12 2.97
CA TYR A 132 -9.94 0.88 4.31
C TYR A 132 -8.41 1.04 4.40
N PHE A 133 -7.93 1.20 5.63
CA PHE A 133 -6.53 1.05 6.02
C PHE A 133 -6.39 -0.08 7.06
N THR A 134 -5.42 -0.99 6.89
CA THR A 134 -5.24 -2.13 7.83
C THR A 134 -3.81 -2.60 8.06
#